data_AF-R5CE14-F1
#
_entry.id   AF-R5CE14-F1
#
_cell.length_a   1.000
_cell.length_b   1.000
_cell.length_c   1.000
_cell.angle_alpha   90.00
_cell.angle_beta   90.00
_cell.angle_gamma   90.00
#
_symmetry.space_group_name_H-M   'P 1'
#
loop_
_entity.id
_entity.type
_entity.pdbx_description
1 polymer ?
#
loop_
_entity_poly.entity_id
_entity_poly.type
_entity_poly.pdbx_seq_one_letter_code
_entity_poly.pdbx_strand_id
1 'polypeptide(L)'
;MLATAKGQNDMFEAVDYFPAYTPAYEDNAIYEYEDPYFGGQKTRELWAELATQLEPVYTTQMDTTAEGQIFTSVNQGLQEGKSAEEIRDLFAQNIDAATKEIKEQQIQTLKDAGVWKDN
;
A
#
# COMPACT_ATOMS: atom_id res chain seq x y z
N MET A 1 -19.98 0.79 -15.19
CA MET A 1 -18.51 0.90 -15.23
C MET A 1 -18.06 1.19 -13.81
N LEU A 2 -17.12 0.42 -13.24
CA LEU A 2 -16.74 0.54 -11.82
C LEU A 2 -15.71 1.66 -11.55
N ALA A 3 -14.91 2.05 -12.56
CA ALA A 3 -13.91 3.10 -12.43
C ALA A 3 -14.47 4.50 -12.79
N THR A 4 -15.59 4.88 -12.17
CA THR A 4 -16.17 6.23 -12.28
C THR A 4 -16.62 6.71 -10.91
N ALA A 5 -16.73 8.03 -10.69
CA ALA A 5 -17.24 8.60 -9.44
C ALA A 5 -18.56 7.95 -9.01
N LYS A 6 -19.54 7.92 -9.92
CA LYS A 6 -20.83 7.26 -9.69
C LYS A 6 -20.67 5.77 -9.36
N GLY A 7 -19.89 5.02 -10.14
CA GLY A 7 -19.76 3.58 -9.95
C GLY A 7 -19.12 3.21 -8.61
N GLN A 8 -18.17 4.01 -8.13
CA GLN A 8 -17.54 3.79 -6.83
C GLN A 8 -18.41 4.26 -5.67
N ASN A 9 -19.09 5.41 -5.79
CA ASN A 9 -20.05 5.87 -4.77
C ASN A 9 -21.23 4.91 -4.61
N ASP A 10 -21.79 4.38 -5.72
CA ASP A 10 -22.85 3.35 -5.67
C ASP A 10 -22.37 2.09 -4.92
N MET A 11 -21.10 1.69 -5.07
CA MET A 11 -20.53 0.55 -4.34
C MET A 11 -20.27 0.88 -2.88
N PHE A 12 -19.83 2.11 -2.59
CA PHE A 12 -19.59 2.56 -1.24
C PHE A 12 -20.87 2.54 -0.41
N GLU A 13 -21.98 3.08 -0.94
CA GLU A 13 -23.27 3.05 -0.26
C GLU A 13 -23.85 1.63 -0.11
N ALA A 14 -23.51 0.72 -1.03
CA ALA A 14 -24.03 -0.65 -1.01
C ALA A 14 -23.30 -1.57 -0.02
N VAL A 15 -21.97 -1.45 0.09
CA VAL A 15 -21.12 -2.40 0.84
C VAL A 15 -19.94 -1.75 1.58
N ASP A 16 -19.95 -0.44 1.77
CA ASP A 16 -18.91 0.34 2.48
C ASP A 16 -17.49 0.21 1.88
N TYR A 17 -17.37 -0.13 0.59
CA TYR A 17 -16.09 -0.07 -0.12
C TYR A 17 -15.72 1.37 -0.43
N PHE A 18 -14.79 1.91 0.36
CA PHE A 18 -14.34 3.29 0.21
C PHE A 18 -13.74 3.53 -1.20
N PRO A 19 -14.16 4.58 -1.92
CA PRO A 19 -13.69 4.81 -3.28
C PRO A 19 -12.18 5.02 -3.35
N ALA A 20 -11.51 4.42 -4.33
CA ALA A 20 -10.11 4.66 -4.64
C ALA A 20 -9.92 5.81 -5.64
N TYR A 21 -10.98 6.21 -6.34
CA TYR A 21 -10.95 7.29 -7.32
C TYR A 21 -11.31 8.61 -6.65
N THR A 22 -10.31 9.45 -6.39
CA THR A 22 -10.47 10.67 -5.59
C THR A 22 -11.54 11.66 -6.10
N PRO A 23 -11.86 11.78 -7.41
CA PRO A 23 -12.98 12.61 -7.85
C PRO A 23 -14.36 12.11 -7.37
N ALA A 24 -14.47 10.88 -6.86
CA ALA A 24 -15.70 10.41 -6.22
C ALA A 24 -16.06 11.19 -4.95
N TYR A 25 -15.07 11.85 -4.33
CA TYR A 25 -15.20 12.59 -3.07
C TYR A 25 -15.95 13.92 -3.22
N GLU A 26 -16.15 14.40 -4.45
CA GLU A 26 -16.84 15.67 -4.74
C GLU A 26 -18.37 15.61 -4.48
N ASP A 27 -18.91 14.43 -4.20
CA ASP A 27 -20.33 14.23 -3.86
C ASP A 27 -20.60 14.49 -2.37
N ASN A 28 -20.73 15.76 -2.00
CA ASN A 28 -20.92 16.18 -0.61
C ASN A 28 -22.02 15.42 0.15
N ALA A 29 -23.09 14.97 -0.52
CA ALA A 29 -24.19 14.26 0.15
C ALA A 29 -23.74 12.92 0.77
N ILE A 30 -22.76 12.25 0.17
CA ILE A 30 -22.23 10.99 0.66
C ILE A 30 -21.21 11.21 1.77
N TYR A 31 -20.36 12.25 1.63
CA TYR A 31 -19.22 12.45 2.52
C TYR A 31 -19.55 13.29 3.76
N GLU A 32 -20.54 14.18 3.69
CA GLU A 32 -21.02 14.94 4.86
C GLU A 32 -21.97 14.14 5.77
N TYR A 33 -22.18 12.85 5.48
CA TYR A 33 -23.00 11.96 6.28
C TYR A 33 -22.50 11.87 7.73
N GLU A 34 -23.38 12.19 8.68
CA GLU A 34 -23.14 12.01 10.11
C GLU A 34 -23.36 10.55 10.49
N ASP A 35 -22.30 9.85 10.84
CA ASP A 35 -22.34 8.42 11.16
C ASP A 35 -22.82 8.19 12.60
N PRO A 36 -24.02 7.61 12.83
CA PRO A 36 -24.55 7.39 14.17
C PRO A 36 -23.72 6.41 15.01
N TYR A 37 -23.04 5.46 14.37
CA TYR A 37 -22.18 4.50 15.07
C TYR A 37 -20.99 5.21 15.74
N PHE A 38 -20.49 6.27 15.10
CA PHE A 38 -19.42 7.13 15.62
C PHE A 38 -19.95 8.42 16.28
N GLY A 39 -21.20 8.42 16.76
CA GLY A 39 -21.75 9.54 17.52
C GLY A 39 -21.98 10.81 16.69
N GLY A 40 -22.29 10.67 15.40
CA GLY A 40 -22.55 11.78 14.49
C GLY A 40 -21.29 12.33 13.82
N GLN A 41 -20.13 11.69 13.99
CA GLN A 41 -18.92 12.09 13.29
C GLN A 41 -19.06 11.87 11.79
N LYS A 42 -18.62 12.85 10.99
CA LYS A 42 -18.52 12.74 9.52
C LYS A 42 -17.28 11.92 9.12
N THR A 43 -17.33 10.62 9.38
CA THR A 43 -16.19 9.72 9.16
C THR A 43 -15.77 9.67 7.69
N ARG A 44 -16.73 9.74 6.78
CA ARG A 44 -16.47 9.70 5.33
C ARG A 44 -15.68 10.92 4.85
N GLU A 45 -16.05 12.12 5.31
CA GLU A 45 -15.29 13.35 5.10
C GLU A 45 -13.85 13.22 5.62
N LEU A 46 -13.67 12.72 6.85
CA LEU A 46 -12.35 12.46 7.42
C LEU A 46 -11.50 11.50 6.56
N TRP A 47 -12.08 10.39 6.12
CA TRP A 47 -11.36 9.42 5.27
C TRP A 47 -11.01 9.99 3.90
N ALA A 48 -11.89 10.81 3.31
CA ALA A 48 -11.63 11.49 2.05
C ALA A 48 -10.46 12.47 2.20
N GLU A 49 -10.42 13.24 3.28
CA GLU A 49 -9.29 14.13 3.60
C GLU A 49 -7.98 13.35 3.71
N LEU A 50 -7.97 12.26 4.49
CA LEU A 50 -6.79 11.41 4.69
C LEU A 50 -6.30 10.78 3.38
N ALA A 51 -7.22 10.37 2.50
CA ALA A 51 -6.87 9.77 1.21
C ALA A 51 -6.10 10.74 0.29
N THR A 52 -6.34 12.06 0.41
CA THR A 52 -5.60 13.08 -0.36
C THR A 52 -4.18 13.32 0.13
N GLN A 53 -3.85 12.85 1.34
CA GLN A 53 -2.53 13.01 1.96
C GLN A 53 -1.62 11.80 1.73
N LEU A 54 -2.11 10.76 1.05
CA LEU A 54 -1.33 9.55 0.77
C LEU A 54 -0.25 9.83 -0.28
N GLU A 55 0.99 9.57 0.09
CA GLU A 55 2.11 9.58 -0.84
C GLU A 55 2.03 8.38 -1.80
N PRO A 56 2.37 8.55 -3.09
CA PRO A 56 2.46 7.43 -4.02
C PRO A 56 3.45 6.37 -3.54
N VAL A 57 3.00 5.12 -3.49
CA VAL A 57 3.84 3.96 -3.22
C VAL A 57 4.17 3.27 -4.55
N TYR A 58 5.45 3.08 -4.82
CA TYR A 58 5.91 2.37 -6.01
C TYR A 58 6.15 0.91 -5.69
N THR A 59 5.43 0.05 -6.38
CA THR A 59 5.58 -1.40 -6.24
C THR A 59 6.59 -1.96 -7.23
N THR A 60 7.31 -2.99 -6.84
CA THR A 60 8.22 -3.73 -7.72
C THR A 60 7.78 -5.18 -7.86
N GLN A 61 8.36 -5.91 -8.83
CA GLN A 61 8.15 -7.36 -8.94
C GLN A 61 8.71 -8.13 -7.73
N MET A 62 9.53 -7.48 -6.88
CA MET A 62 10.11 -8.09 -5.69
C MET A 62 9.19 -8.00 -4.47
N ASP A 63 8.10 -7.24 -4.53
CA ASP A 63 7.29 -6.90 -3.35
C ASP A 63 6.69 -8.13 -2.67
N THR A 64 6.16 -9.11 -3.42
CA THR A 64 5.64 -10.36 -2.84
C THR A 64 6.72 -11.11 -2.05
N THR A 65 7.95 -11.15 -2.57
CA THR A 65 9.08 -11.81 -1.91
C THR A 65 9.54 -11.00 -0.68
N ALA A 66 9.57 -9.68 -0.78
CA ALA A 66 9.92 -8.79 0.32
C ALA A 66 8.88 -8.86 1.46
N GLU A 67 7.58 -8.91 1.14
CA GLU A 67 6.50 -9.07 2.11
C GLU A 67 6.64 -10.36 2.93
N GLY A 68 7.00 -11.47 2.27
CA GLY A 68 7.28 -12.74 2.95
C GLY A 68 8.41 -12.67 3.99
N GLN A 69 9.34 -11.71 3.85
CA GLN A 69 10.41 -11.52 4.83
C GLN A 69 9.97 -10.75 6.07
N ILE A 70 8.83 -10.04 6.07
CA ILE A 70 8.32 -9.33 7.26
C ILE A 70 8.08 -10.33 8.37
N PHE A 71 7.24 -11.34 8.12
CA PHE A 71 6.89 -12.34 9.12
C PHE A 71 8.11 -13.14 9.58
N THR A 72 8.99 -13.53 8.66
CA THR A 72 10.22 -14.28 8.96
C THR A 72 11.15 -13.49 9.87
N SER A 73 11.47 -12.25 9.50
CA SER A 73 12.46 -11.43 10.19
C SER A 73 11.96 -10.94 11.55
N VAL A 74 10.68 -10.56 11.63
CA VAL A 74 10.06 -10.15 12.90
C VAL A 74 10.03 -11.31 13.88
N ASN A 75 9.57 -12.49 13.48
CA ASN A 75 9.52 -13.64 14.39
C ASN A 75 10.92 -14.09 14.83
N GLN A 76 11.87 -14.15 13.90
CA GLN A 76 13.25 -14.49 14.23
C GLN A 76 13.82 -13.49 15.23
N GLY A 77 13.72 -12.19 14.96
CA GLY A 77 14.31 -11.18 15.84
C GLY A 77 13.62 -11.11 17.20
N LEU A 78 12.30 -11.31 17.27
CA LEU A 78 11.58 -11.43 18.55
C LEU A 78 12.06 -12.66 19.36
N GLN A 79 12.25 -13.82 18.72
CA GLN A 79 12.77 -15.03 19.38
C GLN A 79 14.21 -14.85 19.86
N GLU A 80 15.03 -14.11 19.13
CA GLU A 80 16.40 -13.79 19.49
C GLU A 80 16.52 -12.64 20.50
N GLY A 81 15.41 -12.02 20.92
CA GLY A 81 15.39 -10.91 21.87
C GLY A 81 15.97 -9.60 21.33
N LYS A 82 15.92 -9.39 20.01
CA LYS A 82 16.43 -8.20 19.33
C LYS A 82 15.59 -6.95 19.62
N SER A 83 16.21 -5.78 19.54
CA SER A 83 15.50 -4.49 19.52
C SER A 83 14.72 -4.29 18.22
N ALA A 84 13.84 -3.28 18.19
CA ALA A 84 13.12 -2.90 16.98
C ALA A 84 14.08 -2.47 15.85
N GLU A 85 15.15 -1.72 16.16
CA GLU A 85 16.16 -1.36 15.15
C GLU A 85 16.88 -2.60 14.62
N GLU A 86 17.26 -3.53 15.49
CA GLU A 86 17.94 -4.77 15.09
C GLU A 86 17.03 -5.68 14.23
N ILE A 87 15.72 -5.73 14.53
CA ILE A 87 14.74 -6.44 13.69
C ILE A 87 14.61 -5.78 12.32
N ARG A 88 14.58 -4.44 12.27
CA ARG A 88 14.52 -3.70 11.01
C ARG A 88 15.77 -3.96 10.16
N ASP A 89 16.94 -3.96 10.77
CA ASP A 89 18.19 -4.21 10.06
C ASP A 89 18.29 -5.67 9.57
N LEU A 90 17.81 -6.63 10.37
CA LEU A 90 17.64 -8.03 9.95
C LEU A 90 16.66 -8.16 8.77
N PHE A 91 15.53 -7.45 8.83
CA PHE A 91 14.54 -7.45 7.75
C PHE A 91 15.12 -6.93 6.44
N ALA A 92 15.88 -5.84 6.47
CA ALA A 92 16.58 -5.32 5.29
C ALA A 92 17.55 -6.35 4.69
N GLN A 93 18.36 -7.01 5.53
CA GLN A 93 19.29 -8.06 5.09
C GLN A 93 18.56 -9.25 4.43
N ASN A 94 17.44 -9.68 5.03
CA ASN A 94 16.65 -10.79 4.52
C ASN A 94 15.95 -10.44 3.20
N ILE A 95 15.45 -9.21 3.04
CA ILE A 95 14.90 -8.74 1.75
C ILE A 95 16.00 -8.77 0.68
N ASP A 96 17.18 -8.21 0.96
CA ASP A 96 18.29 -8.16 -0.01
C ASP A 96 18.70 -9.58 -0.44
N ALA A 97 18.78 -10.52 0.50
CA ALA A 97 19.11 -11.91 0.21
C ALA A 97 18.00 -12.60 -0.61
N ALA A 98 16.73 -12.46 -0.21
CA ALA A 98 15.61 -13.16 -0.83
C ALA A 98 15.26 -12.62 -2.22
N THR A 99 15.48 -11.32 -2.47
CA THR A 99 15.10 -10.67 -3.73
C THR A 99 16.24 -10.63 -4.75
N LYS A 100 17.45 -11.06 -4.37
CA LYS A 100 18.66 -10.97 -5.18
C LYS A 100 18.49 -11.49 -6.62
N GLU A 101 17.95 -12.69 -6.77
CA GLU A 101 17.80 -13.31 -8.09
C GLU A 101 16.81 -12.53 -8.97
N ILE A 102 15.66 -12.13 -8.41
CA ILE A 102 14.64 -11.35 -9.11
C ILE A 102 15.21 -9.99 -9.54
N LYS A 103 15.99 -9.35 -8.66
CA LYS A 103 16.70 -8.10 -8.95
C LYS A 103 17.65 -8.27 -10.13
N GLU A 104 18.48 -9.30 -10.14
CA GLU A 104 19.43 -9.58 -11.21
C GLU A 104 18.72 -9.85 -12.54
N GLN A 105 17.64 -10.63 -12.53
CA GLN A 105 16.81 -10.91 -13.72
C GLN A 105 16.15 -9.63 -14.27
N GLN A 106 15.61 -8.78 -13.39
CA GLN A 106 15.00 -7.51 -13.79
C GLN A 106 16.03 -6.56 -14.40
N ILE A 107 17.23 -6.47 -13.82
CA ILE A 107 18.34 -5.67 -14.37
C ILE A 107 18.73 -6.18 -15.75
N GLN A 108 18.87 -7.50 -15.92
CA GLN A 108 19.22 -8.08 -17.22
C GLN A 108 18.15 -7.79 -18.27
N THR A 109 16.87 -7.90 -17.91
CA THR A 109 15.75 -7.56 -18.80
C THR A 109 15.83 -6.10 -19.27
N LEU A 110 16.16 -5.16 -18.37
CA LEU A 110 16.32 -3.75 -18.72
C LEU A 110 17.55 -3.49 -19.61
N LYS A 111 18.64 -4.25 -19.42
CA LYS A 111 19.83 -4.21 -20.28
C LYS A 111 19.51 -4.69 -21.68
N ASP A 112 18.81 -5.83 -21.80
CA ASP A 112 18.42 -6.42 -23.08
C ASP A 112 17.47 -5.50 -23.86
N ALA A 113 16.61 -4.75 -23.15
CA ALA A 113 15.73 -3.73 -23.73
C ALA A 113 16.45 -2.41 -24.09
N GLY A 114 17.74 -2.25 -23.76
CA GLY A 114 18.52 -1.05 -24.04
C GLY A 114 18.13 0.19 -23.22
N VAL A 115 17.40 0.01 -22.11
CA VAL A 115 16.92 1.10 -21.25
C VAL A 115 17.66 1.19 -19.91
N TRP A 116 18.53 0.24 -19.62
CA TRP A 116 19.39 0.26 -18.43
C TRP A 116 20.51 1.30 -18.57
N LYS A 117 20.72 2.09 -17.51
CA LYS A 117 21.86 3.01 -17.39
C LYS A 117 22.74 2.51 -16.26
N ASP A 118 24.01 2.27 -16.55
CA ASP A 118 24.99 1.98 -15.50
C ASP A 118 25.20 3.28 -14.70
N ASN A 119 24.84 3.23 -13.42
CA ASN A 119 25.05 4.30 -12.44
C ASN A 119 26.41 4.14 -11.77
#